data_AF-A0A1J1HPL9-F1
#
_entry.id   AF-A0A1J1HPL9-F1
#
_cell.length_a   1.000
_cell.length_b   1.000
_cell.length_c   1.000
_cell.angle_alpha   90.00
_cell.angle_beta   90.00
_cell.angle_gamma   90.00
#
_symmetry.space_group_name_H-M   'P 1'
#
loop_
_entity.id
_entity.type
_entity.pdbx_description
1 polymer ?
#
loop_
_entity_poly.entity_id
_entity_poly.type
_entity_poly.pdbx_seq_one_letter_code
_entity_poly.pdbx_strand_id
1 'polypeptide(L)'
;MKCYFLLVLSILLKSSIISCHQRLDLERFIEWNKLDFQFPSTKLRNEAIAHGLFVVENAFPIDVDVDYRGSVDRSRIFVTIPRFSEGIPVTLGYLTEKSKNDFMIKPYPDYSWHSSHGTDCDGITSVVRTAIDDCNQLYVLDTGIIGETKKCPPQLLVFNLVDDSLVRRYKFPDSQYTESSLFITPVVDVKDSSPNGKCADAKVYIADVTGFSLIVYDTLTDKSWKIQNKLFYPYPEFGTFTIAGESFDLMDGIFGLALSPKQFSNDDNNNAIYEFLNRPYERFLYFHSLASGVESVVSLNLLNNHEIWEHDSESEPRAFKSIGTRTIQTAAQAMDKNGNLYFVTMYPLALVCWDSLTRYSPENIRILVENDQTLQFASGLKIVENLRGMEELWVVTNRLQKIWTETINFNETNFRIQHRGIRELLGNRSRCNGRPIRSDFIFPAFGSFQG
;
A
#
# COMPACT_ATOMS: atom_id res chain seq x y z
N MET A 1 20.21 -44.74 21.47
CA MET A 1 20.50 -45.00 22.91
C MET A 1 19.36 -44.39 23.71
N LYS A 2 18.27 -45.13 23.94
CA LYS A 2 18.00 -45.94 25.16
C LYS A 2 18.12 -45.13 26.46
N CYS A 3 16.95 -44.81 27.01
CA CYS A 3 16.72 -44.39 28.40
C CYS A 3 17.31 -45.37 29.40
N TYR A 4 17.83 -44.84 30.51
CA TYR A 4 17.87 -45.55 31.79
C TYR A 4 17.21 -44.69 32.86
N PHE A 5 16.38 -45.36 33.65
CA PHE A 5 15.51 -44.87 34.71
C PHE A 5 16.13 -45.25 36.06
N LEU A 6 15.99 -44.41 37.09
CA LEU A 6 15.94 -44.76 38.53
C LEU A 6 15.51 -43.46 39.28
N LEU A 7 14.21 -43.23 39.53
CA LEU A 7 13.43 -43.51 40.79
C LEU A 7 14.14 -42.99 42.07
N VAL A 8 13.60 -42.19 43.00
CA VAL A 8 12.33 -41.48 43.31
C VAL A 8 12.68 -40.47 44.43
N LEU A 9 12.10 -39.26 44.46
CA LEU A 9 11.57 -38.64 45.69
C LEU A 9 10.74 -37.38 45.36
N SER A 10 9.41 -37.56 45.40
CA SER A 10 8.38 -36.58 45.79
C SER A 10 8.68 -35.07 45.66
N ILE A 11 8.30 -34.46 44.53
CA ILE A 11 8.10 -33.00 44.43
C ILE A 11 6.85 -32.71 43.60
N LEU A 12 6.00 -31.86 44.16
CA LEU A 12 4.77 -31.25 43.64
C LEU A 12 4.69 -31.16 42.11
N LEU A 13 3.71 -31.85 41.51
CA LEU A 13 3.22 -31.61 40.15
C LEU A 13 2.56 -30.22 40.09
N LYS A 14 3.36 -29.17 39.92
CA LYS A 14 2.90 -28.01 39.16
C LYS A 14 2.94 -28.43 37.70
N SER A 15 1.78 -28.78 37.16
CA SER A 15 1.57 -28.86 35.73
C SER A 15 1.78 -27.46 35.15
N SER A 16 3.02 -27.11 34.85
CA SER A 16 3.35 -26.01 33.97
C SER A 16 2.81 -26.42 32.60
N ILE A 17 1.61 -25.96 32.27
CA ILE A 17 1.17 -25.93 30.89
C ILE A 17 2.15 -24.97 30.22
N ILE A 18 3.20 -25.52 29.60
CA ILE A 18 4.04 -24.81 28.65
C ILE A 18 3.12 -24.58 27.46
N SER A 19 2.33 -23.52 27.54
CA SER A 19 1.62 -23.03 26.38
C SER A 19 2.68 -22.43 25.47
N CYS A 20 3.12 -23.21 24.49
CA CYS A 20 3.85 -22.70 23.34
C CYS A 20 2.89 -21.76 22.60
N HIS A 21 2.80 -20.50 23.05
CA HIS A 21 2.11 -19.47 22.30
C HIS A 21 2.98 -19.17 21.09
N GLN A 22 2.62 -19.77 19.95
CA GLN A 22 3.21 -19.43 18.67
C GLN A 22 2.98 -17.92 18.43
N ARG A 23 4.06 -17.15 18.25
CA ARG A 23 3.96 -15.71 17.94
C ARG A 23 3.18 -15.59 16.63
N LEU A 24 2.10 -14.82 16.64
CA LEU A 24 1.35 -14.48 15.44
C LEU A 24 2.30 -13.71 14.50
N ASP A 25 2.37 -14.15 13.25
CA ASP A 25 3.17 -13.51 12.18
C ASP A 25 2.29 -13.22 10.96
N LEU A 26 2.86 -12.82 9.81
CA LEU A 26 2.21 -12.89 8.50
C LEU A 26 2.62 -14.17 7.76
N GLU A 27 1.78 -14.64 6.85
CA GLU A 27 2.09 -15.82 6.02
C GLU A 27 2.91 -15.36 4.83
N ARG A 28 4.04 -16.02 4.59
CA ARG A 28 4.87 -15.74 3.41
C ARG A 28 4.25 -16.45 2.22
N PHE A 29 3.55 -15.70 1.38
CA PHE A 29 3.01 -16.23 0.14
C PHE A 29 4.16 -16.55 -0.82
N ILE A 30 5.10 -15.61 -0.97
CA ILE A 30 6.28 -15.76 -1.82
C ILE A 30 7.42 -14.85 -1.36
N GLU A 31 8.64 -15.30 -1.65
CA GLU A 31 9.89 -14.61 -1.37
C GLU A 31 10.79 -14.65 -2.62
N TRP A 32 11.49 -13.54 -2.89
CA TRP A 32 12.45 -13.45 -3.99
C TRP A 32 13.78 -12.88 -3.53
N ASN A 33 14.83 -13.46 -4.10
CA ASN A 33 16.13 -12.81 -4.17
C ASN A 33 16.17 -11.84 -5.35
N LYS A 34 15.69 -12.31 -6.51
CA LYS A 34 15.62 -11.64 -7.81
C LYS A 34 14.27 -11.98 -8.46
N LEU A 35 13.69 -11.04 -9.19
CA LEU A 35 12.47 -11.27 -9.97
C LEU A 35 12.78 -11.95 -11.31
N ASP A 36 11.85 -12.78 -11.80
CA ASP A 36 11.89 -13.37 -13.16
C ASP A 36 10.55 -13.08 -13.86
N PHE A 37 10.61 -12.94 -15.19
CA PHE A 37 9.49 -12.45 -16.00
C PHE A 37 9.17 -13.43 -17.12
N GLN A 38 7.88 -13.58 -17.40
CA GLN A 38 7.41 -14.34 -18.56
C GLN A 38 7.53 -13.49 -19.83
N PHE A 39 8.36 -13.94 -20.77
CA PHE A 39 8.44 -13.36 -22.11
C PHE A 39 7.64 -14.20 -23.11
N PRO A 40 7.11 -13.60 -24.20
CA PRO A 40 6.39 -14.36 -25.23
C PRO A 40 7.26 -15.42 -25.92
N SER A 41 8.58 -15.23 -25.96
CA SER A 41 9.52 -16.23 -26.45
C SER A 41 10.90 -16.08 -25.80
N THR A 42 11.70 -17.15 -25.81
CA THR A 42 13.11 -17.12 -25.40
C THR A 42 13.93 -16.15 -26.25
N LYS A 43 13.59 -15.99 -27.54
CA LYS A 43 14.22 -15.03 -28.43
C LYS A 43 14.06 -13.59 -27.91
N LEU A 44 12.83 -13.18 -27.62
CA LEU A 44 12.55 -11.84 -27.07
C LEU A 44 13.22 -11.62 -25.72
N ARG A 45 13.26 -12.65 -24.86
CA ARG A 45 14.01 -12.57 -23.59
C ARG A 45 15.48 -12.29 -23.82
N ASN A 46 16.12 -13.01 -24.74
CA ASN A 46 17.53 -12.84 -25.04
C ASN A 46 17.83 -11.49 -25.69
N GLU A 47 16.95 -11.00 -26.57
CA GLU A 47 17.04 -9.66 -27.17
C GLU A 47 16.91 -8.57 -26.10
N ALA A 48 15.95 -8.69 -25.17
CA ALA A 48 15.79 -7.75 -24.07
C ALA A 48 17.04 -7.71 -23.17
N ILE A 49 17.65 -8.87 -22.87
CA ILE A 49 18.91 -8.93 -22.12
C ILE A 49 20.05 -8.29 -22.91
N ALA A 50 20.20 -8.64 -24.19
CA ALA A 50 21.28 -8.13 -25.04
C ALA A 50 21.22 -6.61 -25.23
N HIS A 51 20.01 -6.03 -25.23
CA HIS A 51 19.79 -4.59 -25.40
C HIS A 51 19.66 -3.83 -24.06
N GLY A 52 19.86 -4.50 -22.92
CA GLY A 52 19.74 -3.87 -21.60
C GLY A 52 18.30 -3.50 -21.20
N LEU A 53 17.29 -3.98 -21.92
CA LEU A 53 15.87 -3.82 -21.61
C LEU A 53 15.40 -4.78 -20.50
N PHE A 54 16.21 -5.80 -20.19
CA PHE A 54 16.07 -6.62 -19.01
C PHE A 54 17.40 -6.80 -18.27
N VAL A 55 17.51 -6.12 -17.12
CA VAL A 55 18.59 -6.26 -16.15
C VAL A 55 17.98 -6.82 -14.87
N VAL A 56 18.34 -8.06 -14.53
CA VAL A 56 17.70 -8.84 -13.45
C VAL A 56 17.71 -8.12 -12.10
N GLU A 57 18.76 -7.35 -11.84
CA GLU A 57 19.02 -6.68 -10.56
C GLU A 57 18.29 -5.35 -10.41
N ASN A 58 17.71 -4.81 -11.49
CA ASN A 58 17.04 -3.51 -11.45
C ASN A 58 15.58 -3.59 -10.98
N ALA A 59 14.98 -4.79 -11.03
CA ALA A 59 13.57 -4.97 -10.75
C ALA A 59 13.30 -5.28 -9.27
N PHE A 60 12.43 -4.49 -8.64
CA PHE A 60 11.90 -4.77 -7.30
C PHE A 60 10.41 -4.42 -7.20
N PRO A 61 9.61 -5.23 -6.48
CA PRO A 61 8.17 -5.02 -6.37
C PRO A 61 7.84 -3.93 -5.34
N ILE A 62 6.79 -3.15 -5.63
CA ILE A 62 6.34 -2.05 -4.75
C ILE A 62 4.91 -2.22 -4.26
N ASP A 63 4.00 -2.74 -5.08
CA ASP A 63 2.61 -2.95 -4.70
C ASP A 63 2.12 -4.36 -5.03
N VAL A 64 1.08 -4.77 -4.31
CA VAL A 64 0.32 -5.99 -4.56
C VAL A 64 -1.15 -5.64 -4.62
N ASP A 65 -1.90 -6.35 -5.45
CA ASP A 65 -3.35 -6.35 -5.41
C ASP A 65 -3.88 -7.75 -5.76
N VAL A 66 -5.08 -8.10 -5.31
CA VAL A 66 -5.59 -9.46 -5.44
C VAL A 66 -6.96 -9.47 -6.11
N ASP A 67 -7.03 -10.11 -7.26
CA ASP A 67 -8.26 -10.38 -7.99
C ASP A 67 -8.68 -11.84 -7.75
N TYR A 68 -9.66 -12.05 -6.87
CA TYR A 68 -10.17 -13.38 -6.57
C TYR A 68 -11.18 -13.86 -7.63
N ARG A 69 -10.81 -14.85 -8.46
CA ARG A 69 -11.63 -15.30 -9.60
C ARG A 69 -12.26 -16.68 -9.43
N GLY A 70 -13.38 -16.78 -8.71
CA GLY A 70 -14.21 -17.99 -8.61
C GLY A 70 -13.56 -19.26 -8.03
N SER A 71 -12.23 -19.34 -7.95
CA SER A 71 -11.42 -20.32 -7.21
C SER A 71 -10.05 -19.70 -6.92
N VAL A 72 -9.36 -20.18 -5.87
CA VAL A 72 -8.03 -19.68 -5.49
C VAL A 72 -7.03 -19.85 -6.63
N ASP A 73 -7.02 -21.01 -7.31
CA ASP A 73 -6.10 -21.30 -8.42
C ASP A 73 -6.28 -20.41 -9.66
N ARG A 74 -7.43 -19.72 -9.77
CA ARG A 74 -7.71 -18.76 -10.85
C ARG A 74 -7.52 -17.31 -10.41
N SER A 75 -7.32 -17.08 -9.13
CA SER A 75 -7.12 -15.75 -8.57
C SER A 75 -5.78 -15.20 -9.04
N ARG A 76 -5.71 -13.89 -9.29
CA ARG A 76 -4.51 -13.21 -9.75
C ARG A 76 -3.95 -12.36 -8.64
N ILE A 77 -2.66 -12.52 -8.38
CA ILE A 77 -1.92 -11.66 -7.45
C ILE A 77 -1.09 -10.73 -8.32
N PHE A 78 -1.59 -9.50 -8.47
CA PHE A 78 -0.93 -8.45 -9.22
C PHE A 78 0.28 -7.94 -8.45
N VAL A 79 1.31 -7.57 -9.21
CA VAL A 79 2.55 -6.99 -8.69
C VAL A 79 2.94 -5.82 -9.58
N THR A 80 3.28 -4.70 -8.97
CA THR A 80 3.85 -3.53 -9.67
C THR A 80 5.36 -3.49 -9.49
N ILE A 81 6.06 -3.14 -10.57
CA ILE A 81 7.53 -3.06 -10.65
C ILE A 81 7.84 -1.75 -11.37
N PRO A 82 7.86 -0.61 -10.65
CA PRO A 82 8.01 0.69 -11.29
C PRO A 82 9.36 0.79 -11.98
N ARG A 83 9.43 1.44 -13.13
CA ARG A 83 10.69 1.64 -13.88
C ARG A 83 11.55 2.75 -13.28
N PHE A 84 11.98 2.60 -12.02
CA PHE A 84 12.91 3.53 -11.36
C PHE A 84 14.31 3.56 -12.00
N SER A 85 14.58 2.65 -12.91
CA SER A 85 15.72 2.65 -13.82
C SER A 85 15.33 1.94 -15.13
N GLU A 86 16.20 2.03 -16.14
CA GLU A 86 16.08 1.20 -17.34
C GLU A 86 16.29 -0.29 -17.00
N GLY A 87 15.94 -1.19 -17.92
CA GLY A 87 16.17 -2.63 -17.73
C GLY A 87 15.07 -3.38 -16.98
N ILE A 88 13.89 -2.77 -16.82
CA ILE A 88 12.71 -3.41 -16.23
C ILE A 88 11.72 -3.74 -17.37
N PRO A 89 11.57 -5.03 -17.74
CA PRO A 89 10.83 -5.41 -18.94
C PRO A 89 9.32 -5.30 -18.77
N VAL A 90 8.81 -5.46 -17.56
CA VAL A 90 7.38 -5.49 -17.23
C VAL A 90 7.16 -4.67 -15.97
N THR A 91 6.30 -3.66 -16.03
CA THR A 91 6.03 -2.80 -14.88
C THR A 91 4.74 -3.15 -14.14
N LEU A 92 3.86 -3.90 -14.78
CA LEU A 92 2.64 -4.45 -14.19
C LEU A 92 2.44 -5.87 -14.69
N GLY A 93 2.27 -6.79 -13.76
CA GLY A 93 1.96 -8.17 -14.07
C GLY A 93 1.29 -8.87 -12.92
N TYR A 94 1.09 -10.18 -13.05
CA TYR A 94 0.58 -11.02 -11.99
C TYR A 94 1.39 -12.30 -11.88
N LEU A 95 1.37 -12.92 -10.70
CA LEU A 95 2.12 -14.15 -10.44
C LEU A 95 1.56 -15.32 -11.26
N THR A 96 2.46 -16.06 -11.91
CA THR A 96 2.15 -17.34 -12.56
C THR A 96 3.17 -18.38 -12.15
N GLU A 97 2.71 -19.61 -11.89
CA GLU A 97 3.61 -20.72 -11.53
C GLU A 97 4.49 -21.11 -12.73
N LYS A 98 5.81 -21.12 -12.50
CA LYS A 98 6.82 -21.72 -13.37
C LYS A 98 6.98 -23.21 -13.05
N SER A 99 7.02 -23.52 -11.75
CA SER A 99 7.00 -24.86 -11.18
C SER A 99 6.44 -24.77 -9.75
N LYS A 100 6.33 -25.89 -9.04
CA LYS A 100 5.74 -25.92 -7.69
C LYS A 100 6.52 -24.98 -6.75
N ASN A 101 5.85 -23.96 -6.24
CA ASN A 101 6.40 -22.91 -5.36
C ASN A 101 7.48 -22.02 -6.01
N ASP A 102 7.52 -21.95 -7.34
CA ASP A 102 8.41 -21.06 -8.11
C ASP A 102 7.55 -20.24 -9.07
N PHE A 103 7.50 -18.92 -8.87
CA PHE A 103 6.61 -18.04 -9.63
C PHE A 103 7.41 -17.01 -10.42
N MET A 104 6.92 -16.72 -11.61
CA MET A 104 7.37 -15.61 -12.44
C MET A 104 6.26 -14.57 -12.58
N ILE A 105 6.62 -13.36 -12.99
CA ILE A 105 5.68 -12.29 -13.29
C ILE A 105 5.22 -12.41 -14.74
N LYS A 106 3.94 -12.67 -14.95
CA LYS A 106 3.30 -12.61 -16.26
C LYS A 106 2.86 -11.18 -16.56
N PRO A 107 3.26 -10.56 -17.69
CA PRO A 107 2.84 -9.21 -18.04
C PRO A 107 1.32 -9.08 -18.14
N TYR A 108 0.79 -7.95 -17.68
CA TYR A 108 -0.63 -7.62 -17.79
C TYR A 108 -0.87 -6.34 -18.61
N PRO A 109 -1.90 -6.30 -19.48
CA PRO A 109 -2.70 -7.45 -19.94
C PRO A 109 -1.86 -8.50 -20.69
N ASP A 110 -0.84 -8.03 -21.41
CA ASP A 110 0.15 -8.86 -22.08
C ASP A 110 1.45 -8.05 -22.33
N TYR A 111 2.47 -8.70 -22.90
CA TYR A 111 3.80 -8.10 -23.06
C TYR A 111 3.81 -6.89 -24.02
N SER A 112 2.89 -6.81 -24.98
CA SER A 112 2.86 -5.73 -25.97
C SER A 112 2.69 -4.36 -25.31
N TRP A 113 1.91 -4.30 -24.21
CA TRP A 113 1.69 -3.10 -23.41
C TRP A 113 2.95 -2.57 -22.73
N HIS A 114 3.99 -3.39 -22.57
CA HIS A 114 5.23 -3.00 -21.90
C HIS A 114 6.39 -2.76 -22.88
N SER A 115 6.28 -3.33 -24.09
CA SER A 115 7.36 -3.50 -25.05
C SER A 115 7.90 -2.20 -25.67
N SER A 116 7.14 -1.11 -25.60
CA SER A 116 7.57 0.18 -26.16
C SER A 116 8.60 0.90 -25.29
N HIS A 117 8.75 0.52 -24.02
CA HIS A 117 9.63 1.22 -23.06
C HIS A 117 9.39 2.75 -23.04
N GLY A 118 8.13 3.16 -23.09
CA GLY A 118 7.72 4.57 -23.02
C GLY A 118 7.89 5.37 -24.30
N THR A 119 8.14 4.71 -25.45
CA THR A 119 8.32 5.42 -26.74
C THR A 119 7.03 5.74 -27.47
N ASP A 120 5.93 5.05 -27.18
CA ASP A 120 4.63 5.25 -27.84
C ASP A 120 3.61 6.04 -27.01
N CYS A 121 3.80 6.11 -25.68
CA CYS A 121 2.88 6.71 -24.73
C CYS A 121 1.42 6.22 -24.80
N ASP A 122 1.19 5.10 -25.47
CA ASP A 122 -0.08 4.39 -25.55
C ASP A 122 0.03 2.99 -24.91
N GLY A 123 1.24 2.49 -24.65
CA GLY A 123 1.48 1.39 -23.72
C GLY A 123 1.41 1.82 -22.24
N ILE A 124 1.97 0.97 -21.39
CA ILE A 124 2.19 1.20 -19.96
C ILE A 124 3.68 1.50 -19.75
N THR A 125 3.97 2.70 -19.22
CA THR A 125 5.35 3.17 -19.08
C THR A 125 5.96 2.72 -17.76
N SER A 126 5.35 3.04 -16.62
CA SER A 126 5.89 2.76 -15.29
C SER A 126 4.78 2.85 -14.24
N VAL A 127 4.36 1.70 -13.69
CA VAL A 127 3.26 1.60 -12.74
C VAL A 127 3.79 1.56 -11.33
N VAL A 128 3.32 2.47 -10.48
CA VAL A 128 3.73 2.52 -9.07
C VAL A 128 2.80 1.69 -8.19
N ARG A 129 1.50 1.95 -8.24
CA ARG A 129 0.47 1.24 -7.46
C ARG A 129 -0.79 1.03 -8.28
N THR A 130 -1.59 0.08 -7.84
CA THR A 130 -2.91 -0.20 -8.41
C THR A 130 -4.00 -0.10 -7.35
N ALA A 131 -5.25 -0.09 -7.79
CA ALA A 131 -6.39 -0.33 -6.94
C ALA A 131 -7.41 -1.19 -7.69
N ILE A 132 -7.94 -2.21 -7.04
CA ILE A 132 -9.10 -2.97 -7.51
C ILE A 132 -10.34 -2.48 -6.75
N ASP A 133 -11.39 -2.13 -7.48
CA ASP A 133 -12.64 -1.70 -6.87
C ASP A 133 -13.65 -2.85 -6.67
N ASP A 134 -14.76 -2.55 -5.99
CA ASP A 134 -15.86 -3.50 -5.73
C ASP A 134 -16.56 -4.00 -7.02
N CYS A 135 -16.15 -3.51 -8.18
CA CYS A 135 -16.72 -3.81 -9.49
C CYS A 135 -15.79 -4.62 -10.39
N ASN A 136 -14.70 -5.16 -9.85
CA ASN A 136 -13.66 -5.88 -10.58
C ASN A 136 -13.02 -5.01 -11.68
N GLN A 137 -12.85 -3.72 -11.42
CA GLN A 137 -12.07 -2.84 -12.27
C GLN A 137 -10.69 -2.60 -11.64
N LEU A 138 -9.63 -2.81 -12.44
CA LEU A 138 -8.26 -2.53 -12.04
C LEU A 138 -7.86 -1.14 -12.52
N TYR A 139 -7.59 -0.25 -11.57
CA TYR A 139 -7.05 1.07 -11.78
C TYR A 139 -5.52 0.99 -11.73
N VAL A 140 -4.89 1.34 -12.84
CA VAL A 140 -3.45 1.30 -13.03
C VAL A 140 -2.94 2.73 -13.17
N LEU A 141 -2.15 3.18 -12.21
CA LEU A 141 -1.54 4.50 -12.22
C LEU A 141 -0.15 4.43 -12.86
N ASP A 142 -0.05 4.91 -14.09
CA ASP A 142 1.18 4.98 -14.88
C ASP A 142 1.78 6.38 -14.77
N THR A 143 3.01 6.48 -14.29
CA THR A 143 3.69 7.77 -14.07
C THR A 143 4.22 8.39 -15.35
N GLY A 144 4.42 7.60 -16.41
CA GLY A 144 5.09 8.05 -17.62
C GLY A 144 6.61 8.28 -17.44
N ILE A 145 7.20 7.89 -16.31
CA ILE A 145 8.60 8.15 -15.96
C ILE A 145 9.42 6.85 -15.97
N ILE A 146 10.58 6.88 -16.64
CA ILE A 146 11.59 5.81 -16.59
C ILE A 146 12.90 6.40 -16.09
N GLY A 147 13.42 5.86 -14.99
CA GLY A 147 14.54 6.48 -14.28
C GLY A 147 14.18 7.88 -13.83
N GLU A 148 14.98 8.85 -14.25
CA GLU A 148 14.74 10.28 -14.01
C GLU A 148 14.09 10.97 -15.23
N THR A 149 13.80 10.22 -16.30
CA THR A 149 13.29 10.78 -17.56
C THR A 149 11.78 10.61 -17.66
N LYS A 150 11.08 11.74 -17.77
CA LYS A 150 9.67 11.77 -18.15
C LYS A 150 9.52 11.46 -19.63
N LYS A 151 9.01 10.27 -19.96
CA LYS A 151 8.79 9.80 -21.32
C LYS A 151 7.41 10.18 -21.83
N CYS A 152 6.41 10.12 -20.94
CA CYS A 152 5.00 10.30 -21.26
C CYS A 152 4.29 11.14 -20.18
N PRO A 153 3.14 11.74 -20.50
CA PRO A 153 2.22 12.27 -19.49
C PRO A 153 1.80 11.15 -18.51
N PRO A 154 1.61 11.46 -17.21
CA PRO A 154 1.01 10.52 -16.30
C PRO A 154 -0.41 10.18 -16.78
N GLN A 155 -0.82 8.93 -16.58
CA GLN A 155 -2.12 8.45 -17.01
C GLN A 155 -2.71 7.44 -16.02
N LEU A 156 -4.05 7.39 -16.00
CA LEU A 156 -4.82 6.39 -15.29
C LEU A 156 -5.48 5.46 -16.32
N LEU A 157 -5.18 4.17 -16.23
CA LEU A 157 -5.81 3.14 -17.04
C LEU A 157 -6.79 2.35 -16.17
N VAL A 158 -7.98 2.08 -16.69
CA VAL A 158 -8.99 1.26 -16.02
C VAL A 158 -9.25 0.05 -16.89
N PHE A 159 -8.97 -1.14 -16.35
CA PHE A 159 -9.21 -2.41 -17.01
C PHE A 159 -10.36 -3.15 -16.35
N ASN A 160 -11.20 -3.79 -17.15
CA ASN A 160 -12.20 -4.73 -16.67
C ASN A 160 -11.51 -6.07 -16.40
N LEU A 161 -11.47 -6.53 -15.15
CA LEU A 161 -10.80 -7.80 -14.79
C LEU A 161 -11.58 -9.04 -15.24
N VAL A 162 -12.82 -8.90 -15.73
CA VAL A 162 -13.58 -10.03 -16.27
C VAL A 162 -13.00 -10.49 -17.60
N ASP A 163 -12.70 -9.57 -18.51
CA ASP A 163 -12.24 -9.86 -19.88
C ASP A 163 -10.89 -9.20 -20.24
N ASP A 164 -10.27 -8.53 -19.27
CA ASP A 164 -9.00 -7.81 -19.37
C ASP A 164 -9.01 -6.68 -20.41
N SER A 165 -10.20 -6.19 -20.79
CA SER A 165 -10.36 -5.07 -21.71
C SER A 165 -10.06 -3.73 -21.05
N LEU A 166 -9.45 -2.81 -21.81
CA LEU A 166 -9.28 -1.42 -21.38
C LEU A 166 -10.65 -0.72 -21.45
N VAL A 167 -11.20 -0.38 -20.29
CA VAL A 167 -12.44 0.39 -20.14
C VAL A 167 -12.17 1.87 -20.33
N ARG A 168 -11.05 2.37 -19.79
CA ARG A 168 -10.72 3.79 -19.85
C ARG A 168 -9.23 4.06 -19.87
N ARG A 169 -8.84 5.10 -20.60
CA ARG A 169 -7.55 5.78 -20.49
C ARG A 169 -7.78 7.25 -20.24
N TYR A 170 -7.26 7.75 -19.13
CA TYR A 170 -7.27 9.16 -18.78
C TYR A 170 -5.84 9.68 -18.71
N LYS A 171 -5.44 10.55 -19.64
CA LYS A 171 -4.16 11.26 -19.58
C LYS A 171 -4.39 12.55 -18.79
N PHE A 172 -3.66 12.76 -17.69
CA PHE A 172 -3.87 13.92 -16.86
C PHE A 172 -3.52 15.21 -17.62
N PRO A 173 -4.25 16.32 -17.41
CA PRO A 173 -3.91 17.60 -18.03
C PRO A 173 -2.56 18.16 -17.53
N ASP A 174 -1.77 18.76 -18.43
CA ASP A 174 -0.46 19.35 -18.12
C ASP A 174 -0.51 20.42 -17.03
N SER A 175 -1.67 21.06 -16.81
CA SER A 175 -1.86 22.03 -15.73
C SER A 175 -1.86 21.41 -14.33
N GLN A 176 -1.94 20.09 -14.21
CA GLN A 176 -2.09 19.39 -12.93
C GLN A 176 -0.83 18.72 -12.43
N TYR A 177 0.25 18.72 -13.20
CA TYR A 177 1.52 18.12 -12.82
C TYR A 177 2.68 18.95 -13.36
N THR A 178 3.84 18.84 -12.71
CA THR A 178 5.08 19.46 -13.16
C THR A 178 6.07 18.39 -13.65
N GLU A 179 7.28 18.80 -14.02
CA GLU A 179 8.37 17.84 -14.28
C GLU A 179 8.77 17.05 -13.04
N SER A 180 8.59 17.62 -11.84
CA SER A 180 8.91 16.94 -10.59
C SER A 180 7.78 16.05 -10.08
N SER A 181 6.54 16.19 -10.55
CA SER A 181 5.39 15.43 -10.06
C SER A 181 5.55 13.93 -10.27
N LEU A 182 5.16 13.15 -9.26
CA LEU A 182 5.21 11.70 -9.28
C LEU A 182 3.94 11.15 -8.64
N PHE A 183 3.01 10.67 -9.47
CA PHE A 183 1.73 10.15 -9.02
C PHE A 183 1.89 8.69 -8.59
N ILE A 184 1.73 8.39 -7.30
CA ILE A 184 2.15 7.08 -6.75
C ILE A 184 1.06 6.23 -6.11
N THR A 185 -0.05 6.80 -5.64
CA THR A 185 -1.03 6.06 -4.84
C THR A 185 -2.44 6.41 -5.28
N PRO A 186 -3.14 5.52 -6.01
CA PRO A 186 -4.57 5.63 -6.25
C PRO A 186 -5.38 4.95 -5.14
N VAL A 187 -6.45 5.60 -4.67
CA VAL A 187 -7.54 4.95 -3.93
C VAL A 187 -8.87 5.31 -4.57
N VAL A 188 -9.79 4.34 -4.66
CA VAL A 188 -11.01 4.44 -5.46
C VAL A 188 -12.24 4.38 -4.56
N ASP A 189 -13.13 5.37 -4.69
CA ASP A 189 -14.43 5.38 -4.03
C ASP A 189 -15.54 5.24 -5.09
N VAL A 190 -16.13 4.05 -5.17
CA VAL A 190 -17.26 3.77 -6.07
C VAL A 190 -18.57 4.02 -5.31
N LYS A 191 -19.40 4.94 -5.80
CA LYS A 191 -20.70 5.26 -5.21
C LYS A 191 -21.80 4.32 -5.66
N ASP A 192 -21.77 3.90 -6.92
CA ASP A 192 -22.77 3.05 -7.55
C ASP A 192 -22.26 1.61 -7.76
N SER A 193 -21.80 0.98 -6.69
CA SER A 193 -21.29 -0.40 -6.74
C SER A 193 -22.38 -1.43 -7.08
N SER A 194 -21.94 -2.53 -7.71
CA SER A 194 -22.71 -3.76 -7.92
C SER A 194 -23.27 -4.31 -6.59
N PRO A 195 -24.45 -4.99 -6.55
CA PRO A 195 -25.28 -5.41 -7.69
C PRO A 195 -26.28 -4.36 -8.19
N ASN A 196 -26.43 -3.23 -7.50
CA ASN A 196 -27.51 -2.29 -7.76
C ASN A 196 -27.08 -1.06 -8.59
N GLY A 197 -25.77 -0.80 -8.73
CA GLY A 197 -25.24 0.29 -9.53
C GLY A 197 -24.49 -0.18 -10.79
N LYS A 198 -24.00 0.77 -11.58
CA LYS A 198 -23.37 0.52 -12.89
C LYS A 198 -21.84 0.63 -12.86
N CYS A 199 -21.26 0.91 -11.69
CA CYS A 199 -19.83 1.11 -11.52
C CYS A 199 -19.29 2.23 -12.43
N ALA A 200 -20.08 3.28 -12.61
CA ALA A 200 -19.77 4.40 -13.48
C ALA A 200 -19.52 5.71 -12.70
N ASP A 201 -19.95 5.78 -11.44
CA ASP A 201 -19.70 6.91 -10.53
C ASP A 201 -18.65 6.49 -9.50
N ALA A 202 -17.39 6.60 -9.94
CA ALA A 202 -16.22 6.44 -9.11
C ALA A 202 -15.39 7.72 -9.05
N LYS A 203 -14.84 8.01 -7.87
CA LYS A 203 -13.79 9.02 -7.68
C LYS A 203 -12.48 8.32 -7.38
N VAL A 204 -11.40 8.79 -7.99
CA VAL A 204 -10.04 8.29 -7.74
C VAL A 204 -9.23 9.40 -7.12
N TYR A 205 -8.69 9.15 -5.93
CA TYR A 205 -7.81 10.06 -5.20
C TYR A 205 -6.37 9.62 -5.39
N ILE A 206 -5.51 10.51 -5.84
CA ILE A 206 -4.16 10.19 -6.29
C ILE A 206 -3.16 11.09 -5.60
N ALA A 207 -2.21 10.49 -4.87
CA ALA A 207 -1.12 11.20 -4.23
C ALA A 207 -0.02 11.55 -5.24
N ASP A 208 0.31 12.84 -5.36
CA ASP A 208 1.53 13.34 -6.00
C ASP A 208 2.59 13.57 -4.93
N VAL A 209 3.51 12.62 -4.79
CA VAL A 209 4.41 12.53 -3.64
C VAL A 209 5.50 13.61 -3.65
N THR A 210 5.96 14.01 -4.82
CA THR A 210 7.02 15.01 -5.01
C THR A 210 6.46 16.38 -5.39
N GLY A 211 5.25 16.45 -5.97
CA GLY A 211 4.53 17.70 -6.19
C GLY A 211 3.66 18.14 -5.00
N PHE A 212 3.63 17.35 -3.92
CA PHE A 212 2.93 17.63 -2.66
C PHE A 212 1.46 18.02 -2.87
N SER A 213 0.78 17.24 -3.70
CA SER A 213 -0.61 17.52 -4.08
C SER A 213 -1.45 16.26 -4.14
N LEU A 214 -2.77 16.45 -4.07
CA LEU A 214 -3.74 15.40 -4.28
C LEU A 214 -4.49 15.69 -5.57
N ILE A 215 -4.53 14.72 -6.49
CA ILE A 215 -5.39 14.79 -7.67
C ILE A 215 -6.67 14.01 -7.38
N VAL A 216 -7.82 14.59 -7.70
CA VAL A 216 -9.10 13.89 -7.71
C VAL A 216 -9.52 13.72 -9.15
N TYR A 217 -9.81 12.50 -9.56
CA TYR A 217 -10.36 12.19 -10.87
C TYR A 217 -11.79 11.66 -10.73
N ASP A 218 -12.68 12.21 -11.54
CA ASP A 218 -14.08 11.87 -11.61
C ASP A 218 -14.39 11.10 -12.89
N THR A 219 -14.70 9.81 -12.74
CA THR A 219 -15.04 8.93 -13.87
C THR A 219 -16.36 9.28 -14.56
N LEU A 220 -17.30 9.93 -13.85
CA LEU A 220 -18.62 10.26 -14.38
C LEU A 220 -18.56 11.48 -15.31
N THR A 221 -17.79 12.49 -14.92
CA THR A 221 -17.63 13.73 -15.70
C THR A 221 -16.38 13.73 -16.58
N ASP A 222 -15.50 12.73 -16.42
CA ASP A 222 -14.20 12.61 -17.07
C ASP A 222 -13.31 13.84 -16.86
N LYS A 223 -13.38 14.41 -15.65
CA LYS A 223 -12.59 15.57 -15.23
C LYS A 223 -11.73 15.21 -14.03
N SER A 224 -10.58 15.85 -13.92
CA SER A 224 -9.77 15.85 -12.71
C SER A 224 -9.51 17.27 -12.23
N TRP A 225 -9.15 17.41 -10.96
CA TRP A 225 -8.66 18.66 -10.38
C TRP A 225 -7.54 18.39 -9.38
N LYS A 226 -6.68 19.39 -9.22
CA LYS A 226 -5.53 19.36 -8.31
C LYS A 226 -5.89 20.09 -7.02
N ILE A 227 -5.46 19.53 -5.90
CA ILE A 227 -5.66 20.09 -4.57
C ILE A 227 -4.30 20.16 -3.87
N GLN A 228 -4.04 21.28 -3.20
CA GLN A 228 -2.83 21.50 -2.43
C GLN A 228 -3.17 21.85 -0.98
N ASN A 229 -2.34 21.36 -0.07
CA ASN A 229 -2.46 21.65 1.35
C ASN A 229 -1.10 21.50 2.03
N LYS A 230 -0.85 22.31 3.05
CA LYS A 230 0.37 22.22 3.86
C LYS A 230 0.59 20.83 4.50
N LEU A 231 -0.47 20.06 4.76
CA LEU A 231 -0.36 18.71 5.33
C LEU A 231 0.11 17.65 4.31
N PHE A 232 0.28 18.01 3.03
CA PHE A 232 0.85 17.14 2.00
C PHE A 232 2.38 17.24 1.91
N TYR A 233 2.98 18.20 2.60
CA TYR A 233 4.43 18.39 2.60
C TYR A 233 5.12 17.38 3.51
N PRO A 234 6.38 17.02 3.22
CA PRO A 234 7.24 16.29 4.14
C PRO A 234 7.59 17.16 5.36
N TYR A 235 7.80 16.50 6.49
CA TYR A 235 8.22 17.10 7.74
C TYR A 235 9.73 16.88 7.87
N PRO A 236 10.57 17.94 7.87
CA PRO A 236 12.03 17.80 7.83
C PRO A 236 12.61 16.91 8.93
N GLU A 237 12.02 16.91 10.13
CA GLU A 237 12.45 16.06 11.24
C GLU A 237 12.24 14.55 10.99
N PHE A 238 11.46 14.19 9.96
CA PHE A 238 11.21 12.82 9.51
C PHE A 238 11.85 12.52 8.14
N GLY A 239 12.73 13.39 7.65
CA GLY A 239 13.39 13.22 6.34
C GLY A 239 14.42 12.08 6.29
N THR A 240 14.99 11.71 7.43
CA THR A 240 15.94 10.60 7.54
C THR A 240 15.23 9.33 7.97
N PHE A 241 15.36 8.28 7.15
CA PHE A 241 14.80 6.96 7.37
C PHE A 241 15.90 6.08 7.95
N THR A 242 15.57 5.25 8.95
CA THR A 242 16.49 4.23 9.46
C THR A 242 15.76 2.92 9.59
N ILE A 243 16.16 1.94 8.78
CA ILE A 243 15.50 0.64 8.65
C ILE A 243 16.58 -0.43 8.81
N ALA A 244 16.41 -1.33 9.77
CA ALA A 244 17.35 -2.44 10.03
C ALA A 244 18.84 -2.00 10.14
N GLY A 245 19.09 -0.80 10.68
CA GLY A 245 20.44 -0.27 10.92
C GLY A 245 21.07 0.51 9.75
N GLU A 246 20.38 0.65 8.62
CA GLU A 246 20.83 1.48 7.50
C GLU A 246 19.96 2.73 7.37
N SER A 247 20.60 3.84 7.01
CA SER A 247 19.94 5.15 6.93
C SER A 247 20.07 5.78 5.55
N PHE A 248 19.02 6.47 5.12
CA PHE A 248 18.96 7.24 3.89
C PHE A 248 17.99 8.41 4.06
N ASP A 249 18.13 9.45 3.24
CA ASP A 249 17.26 10.62 3.26
C ASP A 249 16.25 10.56 2.12
N LEU A 250 14.99 10.87 2.43
CA LEU A 250 13.90 10.91 1.45
C LEU A 250 12.84 11.92 1.90
N MET A 251 12.58 12.96 1.10
CA MET A 251 11.67 14.05 1.45
C MET A 251 10.32 13.93 0.72
N ASP A 252 9.80 12.72 0.66
CA ASP A 252 8.53 12.43 0.01
C ASP A 252 7.35 12.93 0.85
N GLY A 253 6.44 13.66 0.19
CA GLY A 253 5.22 14.21 0.77
C GLY A 253 4.09 13.19 0.84
N ILE A 254 2.86 13.63 0.60
CA ILE A 254 1.64 12.80 0.65
C ILE A 254 1.85 11.45 -0.04
N PHE A 255 1.58 10.36 0.68
CA PHE A 255 1.99 9.02 0.25
C PHE A 255 0.92 7.96 0.54
N GLY A 256 0.60 7.75 1.81
CA GLY A 256 -0.35 6.74 2.24
C GLY A 256 -1.75 7.31 2.20
N LEU A 257 -2.68 6.65 1.50
CA LEU A 257 -4.09 7.04 1.41
C LEU A 257 -4.96 5.89 1.89
N ALA A 258 -6.00 6.17 2.67
CA ALA A 258 -7.02 5.18 3.04
C ALA A 258 -8.41 5.84 3.11
N LEU A 259 -9.42 5.15 2.60
CA LEU A 259 -10.80 5.59 2.68
C LEU A 259 -11.45 5.03 3.95
N SER A 260 -12.27 5.84 4.62
CA SER A 260 -13.14 5.34 5.70
C SER A 260 -14.14 4.28 5.17
N PRO A 261 -14.76 3.43 6.01
CA PRO A 261 -15.79 2.50 5.57
C PRO A 261 -17.02 3.19 4.96
N LYS A 262 -17.72 2.53 4.02
CA LYS A 262 -19.00 3.01 3.42
C LYS A 262 -20.14 3.09 4.44
N GLN A 263 -20.18 2.14 5.38
CA GLN A 263 -21.13 2.11 6.48
C GLN A 263 -20.36 1.85 7.77
N PHE A 264 -20.53 2.73 8.76
CA PHE A 264 -20.21 2.40 10.14
C PHE A 264 -21.42 1.65 10.73
N SER A 265 -21.20 0.63 11.54
CA SER A 265 -22.31 -0.07 12.21
C SER A 265 -23.18 0.90 13.00
N ASN A 266 -24.50 0.81 12.87
CA ASN A 266 -25.50 1.70 13.52
C ASN A 266 -25.42 1.74 15.06
N ASP A 267 -24.67 0.86 15.70
CA ASP A 267 -24.41 0.89 17.15
C ASP A 267 -23.37 1.96 17.56
N ASP A 268 -22.69 2.60 16.60
CA ASP A 268 -21.56 3.50 16.84
C ASP A 268 -21.96 5.00 16.89
N ASN A 269 -23.05 5.33 17.60
CA ASN A 269 -23.48 6.73 17.81
C ASN A 269 -22.49 7.59 18.65
N ASN A 270 -21.41 6.99 19.16
CA ASN A 270 -20.36 7.64 19.97
C ASN A 270 -18.98 7.62 19.27
N ASN A 271 -18.92 7.99 17.99
CA ASN A 271 -17.66 8.10 17.26
C ASN A 271 -16.90 9.38 17.65
N ALA A 272 -15.72 9.23 18.25
CA ALA A 272 -14.88 10.37 18.66
C ALA A 272 -14.48 11.29 17.49
N ILE A 273 -14.38 10.77 16.27
CA ILE A 273 -14.12 11.59 15.08
C ILE A 273 -15.37 12.40 14.69
N TYR A 274 -16.58 11.82 14.79
CA TYR A 274 -17.80 12.57 14.52
C TYR A 274 -18.05 13.64 15.58
N GLU A 275 -17.67 13.41 16.83
CA GLU A 275 -17.68 14.46 17.86
C GLU A 275 -16.63 15.55 17.58
N PHE A 276 -15.40 15.16 17.21
CA PHE A 276 -14.33 16.10 16.87
C PHE A 276 -14.62 16.93 15.62
N LEU A 277 -15.28 16.35 14.61
CA LEU A 277 -15.59 16.99 13.32
C LEU A 277 -17.03 17.50 13.22
N ASN A 278 -17.89 17.18 14.19
CA ASN A 278 -19.31 17.52 14.27
C ASN A 278 -20.14 17.15 13.01
N ARG A 279 -19.91 15.97 12.42
CA ARG A 279 -20.53 15.53 11.15
C ARG A 279 -20.86 14.02 11.12
N PRO A 280 -22.03 13.59 11.61
CA PRO A 280 -22.43 12.18 11.54
C PRO A 280 -22.65 11.76 10.07
N TYR A 281 -22.24 10.53 9.73
CA TYR A 281 -22.38 9.91 8.39
C TYR A 281 -21.46 10.46 7.28
N GLU A 282 -20.43 11.23 7.63
CA GLU A 282 -19.44 11.68 6.65
C GLU A 282 -18.36 10.62 6.37
N ARG A 283 -17.98 10.51 5.10
CA ARG A 283 -16.87 9.69 4.61
C ARG A 283 -15.60 10.52 4.53
N PHE A 284 -14.47 9.91 4.85
CA PHE A 284 -13.19 10.58 4.93
C PHE A 284 -12.11 9.91 4.10
N LEU A 285 -11.16 10.72 3.62
CA LEU A 285 -9.84 10.29 3.17
C LEU A 285 -8.87 10.52 4.33
N TYR A 286 -8.26 9.44 4.82
CA TYR A 286 -7.10 9.47 5.70
C TYR A 286 -5.84 9.51 4.86
N PHE A 287 -4.87 10.32 5.29
CA PHE A 287 -3.62 10.46 4.58
C PHE A 287 -2.46 10.89 5.48
N HIS A 288 -1.25 10.53 5.05
CA HIS A 288 0.00 11.03 5.61
C HIS A 288 1.07 11.21 4.54
N SER A 289 2.04 12.08 4.83
CA SER A 289 3.28 12.18 4.05
C SER A 289 4.27 11.09 4.44
N LEU A 290 5.08 10.59 3.50
CA LEU A 290 6.07 9.52 3.79
C LEU A 290 7.07 9.97 4.86
N ALA A 291 7.66 11.16 4.68
CA ALA A 291 8.48 11.81 5.69
C ALA A 291 7.60 12.51 6.72
N SER A 292 6.85 11.74 7.51
CA SER A 292 6.03 12.26 8.60
C SER A 292 5.64 11.18 9.61
N GLY A 293 5.46 11.58 10.87
CA GLY A 293 4.73 10.81 11.89
C GLY A 293 3.27 11.23 12.06
N VAL A 294 2.76 12.18 11.26
CA VAL A 294 1.43 12.77 11.42
C VAL A 294 0.40 12.05 10.55
N GLU A 295 -0.76 11.73 11.13
CA GLU A 295 -1.94 11.29 10.38
C GLU A 295 -2.92 12.45 10.23
N SER A 296 -3.52 12.55 9.04
CA SER A 296 -4.46 13.61 8.69
C SER A 296 -5.71 13.06 8.03
N VAL A 297 -6.76 13.88 8.02
CA VAL A 297 -8.07 13.51 7.47
C VAL A 297 -8.72 14.70 6.75
N VAL A 298 -9.51 14.38 5.72
CA VAL A 298 -10.35 15.34 5.00
C VAL A 298 -11.64 14.69 4.52
N SER A 299 -12.72 15.46 4.46
CA SER A 299 -14.04 15.01 3.99
C SER A 299 -14.04 14.71 2.49
N LEU A 300 -14.59 13.57 2.09
CA LEU A 300 -14.80 13.26 0.67
C LEU A 300 -15.83 14.20 0.03
N ASN A 301 -16.83 14.68 0.78
CA ASN A 301 -17.83 15.62 0.24
C ASN A 301 -17.17 16.94 -0.20
N LEU A 302 -16.17 17.39 0.56
CA LEU A 302 -15.38 18.56 0.20
C LEU A 302 -14.48 18.27 -1.01
N LEU A 303 -13.70 17.18 -0.97
CA LEU A 303 -12.79 16.82 -2.05
C LEU A 303 -13.51 16.66 -3.40
N ASN A 304 -14.73 16.10 -3.36
CA ASN A 304 -15.54 15.79 -4.54
C ASN A 304 -16.22 17.01 -5.17
N ASN A 305 -16.27 18.15 -4.50
CA ASN A 305 -16.86 19.37 -5.05
C ASN A 305 -15.83 20.13 -5.90
N HIS A 306 -15.77 19.81 -7.19
CA HIS A 306 -14.78 20.38 -8.12
C HIS A 306 -14.82 21.92 -8.21
N GLU A 307 -15.98 22.55 -8.01
CA GLU A 307 -16.15 24.01 -8.14
C GLU A 307 -15.31 24.77 -7.11
N ILE A 308 -15.03 24.15 -5.95
CA ILE A 308 -14.17 24.74 -4.91
C ILE A 308 -12.72 24.87 -5.39
N TRP A 309 -12.27 23.97 -6.28
CA TRP A 309 -10.86 23.83 -6.67
C TRP A 309 -10.55 24.39 -8.05
N GLU A 310 -11.57 24.83 -8.81
CA GLU A 310 -11.42 25.21 -10.21
C GLU A 310 -10.49 26.43 -10.41
N HIS A 311 -10.52 27.37 -9.47
CA HIS A 311 -9.74 28.61 -9.55
C HIS A 311 -8.54 28.65 -8.62
N ASP A 312 -8.58 27.92 -7.51
CA ASP A 312 -7.51 27.88 -6.52
C ASP A 312 -7.46 26.49 -5.87
N SER A 313 -6.35 25.78 -6.10
CA SER A 313 -6.10 24.45 -5.54
C SER A 313 -5.89 24.46 -4.02
N GLU A 314 -5.72 25.63 -3.41
CA GLU A 314 -5.53 25.82 -1.96
C GLU A 314 -6.78 26.36 -1.25
N SER A 315 -7.93 26.47 -1.93
CA SER A 315 -9.12 27.20 -1.46
C SER A 315 -9.59 26.90 -0.03
N GLU A 316 -9.47 25.65 0.45
CA GLU A 316 -9.98 25.22 1.76
C GLU A 316 -8.88 24.66 2.69
N PRO A 317 -7.86 25.46 3.04
CA PRO A 317 -6.65 24.94 3.65
C PRO A 317 -6.88 24.48 5.10
N ARG A 318 -7.91 25.01 5.76
CA ARG A 318 -8.28 24.69 7.16
C ARG A 318 -9.22 23.49 7.27
N ALA A 319 -9.78 22.99 6.17
CA ALA A 319 -10.68 21.86 6.19
C ALA A 319 -9.94 20.52 6.38
N PHE A 320 -8.67 20.47 5.99
CA PHE A 320 -7.78 19.35 6.27
C PHE A 320 -7.33 19.40 7.74
N LYS A 321 -7.46 18.28 8.44
CA LYS A 321 -7.19 18.18 9.87
C LYS A 321 -6.10 17.15 10.13
N SER A 322 -5.03 17.56 10.80
CA SER A 322 -4.17 16.60 11.49
C SER A 322 -4.94 16.04 12.69
N ILE A 323 -4.98 14.72 12.82
CA ILE A 323 -5.74 14.01 13.87
C ILE A 323 -4.85 13.48 15.00
N GLY A 324 -3.54 13.45 14.77
CA GLY A 324 -2.57 13.03 15.76
C GLY A 324 -1.23 12.65 15.14
N THR A 325 -0.34 12.11 15.97
CA THR A 325 0.98 11.64 15.56
C THR A 325 1.26 10.27 16.15
N ARG A 326 1.93 9.43 15.35
CA ARG A 326 2.50 8.13 15.72
C ARG A 326 4.01 8.21 15.96
N THR A 327 4.60 9.41 15.84
CA THR A 327 6.02 9.72 16.09
C THR A 327 7.06 8.94 15.29
N ILE A 328 6.64 8.13 14.31
CA ILE A 328 7.50 7.34 13.44
C ILE A 328 6.92 7.30 12.01
N GLN A 329 7.80 7.25 11.01
CA GLN A 329 7.40 7.12 9.62
C GLN A 329 6.75 5.75 9.33
N THR A 330 5.83 5.76 8.37
CA THR A 330 5.17 4.57 7.82
C THR A 330 4.95 4.81 6.31
N ALA A 331 4.95 3.74 5.52
CA ALA A 331 4.76 3.82 4.08
C ALA A 331 3.27 3.64 3.70
N ALA A 332 2.88 2.47 3.20
CA ALA A 332 1.51 2.21 2.80
C ALA A 332 0.56 2.06 4.01
N GLN A 333 -0.72 2.36 3.78
CA GLN A 333 -1.80 2.15 4.73
C GLN A 333 -3.07 1.64 4.03
N ALA A 334 -3.91 0.93 4.78
CA ALA A 334 -5.24 0.52 4.32
C ALA A 334 -6.21 0.44 5.51
N MET A 335 -7.50 0.63 5.26
CA MET A 335 -8.54 0.56 6.29
C MET A 335 -9.53 -0.57 6.00
N ASP A 336 -9.90 -1.35 7.02
CA ASP A 336 -10.91 -2.40 6.89
C ASP A 336 -12.33 -1.82 6.98
N LYS A 337 -13.35 -2.65 6.71
CA LYS A 337 -14.76 -2.25 6.79
C LYS A 337 -15.24 -1.88 8.20
N ASN A 338 -14.50 -2.24 9.25
CA ASN A 338 -14.81 -1.85 10.62
C ASN A 338 -14.18 -0.50 10.98
N GLY A 339 -13.35 0.09 10.10
CA GLY A 339 -12.67 1.34 10.37
C GLY A 339 -11.37 1.18 11.16
N ASN A 340 -10.73 0.01 11.09
CA ASN A 340 -9.39 -0.21 11.60
C ASN A 340 -8.39 0.18 10.50
N LEU A 341 -7.51 1.14 10.79
CA LEU A 341 -6.41 1.54 9.92
C LEU A 341 -5.19 0.67 10.20
N TYR A 342 -4.59 0.10 9.16
CA TYR A 342 -3.42 -0.78 9.23
C TYR A 342 -2.23 -0.13 8.52
N PHE A 343 -1.06 -0.22 9.13
CA PHE A 343 0.20 0.28 8.58
C PHE A 343 1.38 -0.40 9.26
N VAL A 344 2.57 -0.27 8.68
CA VAL A 344 3.81 -0.83 9.23
C VAL A 344 4.74 0.30 9.68
N THR A 345 5.15 0.27 10.95
CA THR A 345 6.11 1.21 11.53
C THR A 345 7.53 0.88 11.10
N MET A 346 8.35 1.90 10.88
CA MET A 346 9.76 1.72 10.50
C MET A 346 10.67 1.46 11.70
N TYR A 347 10.22 1.79 12.91
CA TYR A 347 10.87 1.40 14.16
C TYR A 347 9.87 1.34 15.33
N PRO A 348 9.71 0.16 15.98
CA PRO A 348 10.19 -1.15 15.55
C PRO A 348 9.50 -1.56 14.23
N LEU A 349 10.05 -2.55 13.55
CA LEU A 349 9.45 -3.10 12.32
C LEU A 349 8.24 -3.96 12.68
N ALA A 350 7.06 -3.32 12.67
CA ALA A 350 5.84 -3.92 13.17
C ALA A 350 4.62 -3.53 12.34
N LEU A 351 3.78 -4.51 12.01
CA LEU A 351 2.42 -4.30 11.55
C LEU A 351 1.57 -3.90 12.75
N VAL A 352 0.94 -2.74 12.66
CA VAL A 352 0.09 -2.19 13.70
C VAL A 352 -1.29 -1.88 13.14
N CYS A 353 -2.26 -1.68 14.03
CA CYS A 353 -3.54 -1.11 13.66
C CYS A 353 -3.99 -0.02 14.65
N TRP A 354 -4.93 0.80 14.20
CA TRP A 354 -5.62 1.82 14.99
C TRP A 354 -7.12 1.78 14.69
N ASP A 355 -7.95 1.83 15.73
CA ASP A 355 -9.40 1.96 15.61
C ASP A 355 -9.78 3.43 15.43
N SER A 356 -10.36 3.77 14.27
CA SER A 356 -10.73 5.16 13.92
C SER A 356 -11.76 5.79 14.87
N LEU A 357 -12.45 5.03 15.71
CA LEU A 357 -13.33 5.57 16.75
C LEU A 357 -12.59 6.10 17.99
N THR A 358 -11.28 5.88 18.07
CA THR A 358 -10.43 6.31 19.17
C THR A 358 -9.57 7.51 18.77
N ARG A 359 -9.01 8.23 19.73
CA ARG A 359 -8.04 9.29 19.41
C ARG A 359 -6.82 8.68 18.71
N TYR A 360 -6.35 9.29 17.63
CA TYR A 360 -5.09 8.89 16.99
C TYR A 360 -3.90 9.26 17.89
N SER A 361 -3.43 8.29 18.66
CA SER A 361 -2.27 8.47 19.53
C SER A 361 -1.55 7.13 19.74
N PRO A 362 -0.26 7.16 20.11
CA PRO A 362 0.53 5.96 20.38
C PRO A 362 -0.14 4.94 21.31
N GLU A 363 -0.91 5.41 22.31
CA GLU A 363 -1.56 4.56 23.31
C GLU A 363 -2.74 3.75 22.75
N ASN A 364 -3.33 4.21 21.64
CA ASN A 364 -4.44 3.56 20.95
C ASN A 364 -3.99 2.80 19.69
N ILE A 365 -2.68 2.82 19.37
CA ILE A 365 -2.10 2.04 18.28
C ILE A 365 -1.62 0.70 18.83
N ARG A 366 -2.13 -0.40 18.27
CA ARG A 366 -1.83 -1.75 18.73
C ARG A 366 -0.90 -2.46 17.75
N ILE A 367 0.18 -3.02 18.27
CA ILE A 367 1.04 -3.95 17.54
C ILE A 367 0.33 -5.30 17.35
N LEU A 368 0.33 -5.78 16.11
CA LEU A 368 -0.25 -7.06 15.71
C LEU A 368 0.84 -8.11 15.44
N VAL A 369 1.84 -7.71 14.66
CA VAL A 369 2.99 -8.55 14.27
C VAL A 369 4.23 -7.69 14.33
N GLU A 370 5.32 -8.25 14.84
CA GLU A 370 6.64 -7.60 14.84
C GLU A 370 7.66 -8.61 14.35
N ASN A 371 8.34 -8.26 13.26
CA ASN A 371 9.29 -9.11 12.56
C ASN A 371 10.30 -8.22 11.80
N ASP A 372 11.49 -8.10 12.36
CA ASP A 372 12.58 -7.27 11.82
C ASP A 372 13.17 -7.80 10.51
N GLN A 373 12.96 -9.08 10.20
CA GLN A 373 13.41 -9.69 8.96
C GLN A 373 12.42 -9.46 7.82
N THR A 374 11.12 -9.65 8.08
CA THR A 374 10.10 -9.68 7.01
C THR A 374 9.39 -8.35 6.82
N LEU A 375 9.43 -7.41 7.76
CA LEU A 375 8.67 -6.14 7.71
C LEU A 375 9.53 -4.88 7.45
N GLN A 376 10.75 -5.02 6.91
CA GLN A 376 11.72 -3.93 6.74
C GLN A 376 11.14 -2.67 6.07
N PHE A 377 10.61 -2.77 4.84
CA PHE A 377 9.88 -1.67 4.21
C PHE A 377 8.61 -2.18 3.53
N ALA A 378 7.45 -1.90 4.14
CA ALA A 378 6.14 -2.26 3.61
C ALA A 378 5.65 -1.24 2.57
N SER A 379 6.10 -1.40 1.33
CA SER A 379 5.86 -0.45 0.24
C SER A 379 4.41 -0.39 -0.24
N GLY A 380 3.68 -1.50 -0.13
CA GLY A 380 2.28 -1.64 -0.56
C GLY A 380 1.51 -2.50 0.42
N LEU A 381 0.27 -2.10 0.74
CA LEU A 381 -0.60 -2.76 1.71
C LEU A 381 -2.04 -2.63 1.23
N LYS A 382 -2.75 -3.77 1.15
CA LYS A 382 -4.17 -3.84 0.76
C LYS A 382 -4.97 -4.61 1.78
N ILE A 383 -6.25 -4.27 1.85
CA ILE A 383 -7.26 -5.10 2.50
C ILE A 383 -8.21 -5.53 1.39
N VAL A 384 -8.29 -6.84 1.18
CA VAL A 384 -9.06 -7.43 0.08
C VAL A 384 -10.04 -8.44 0.66
N GLU A 385 -11.26 -8.47 0.14
CA GLU A 385 -12.25 -9.48 0.50
C GLU A 385 -12.04 -10.74 -0.35
N ASN A 386 -11.85 -11.89 0.30
CA ASN A 386 -11.68 -13.16 -0.38
C ASN A 386 -13.02 -13.75 -0.86
N LEU A 387 -12.96 -14.88 -1.59
CA LEU A 387 -14.14 -15.58 -2.12
C LEU A 387 -15.17 -16.03 -1.06
N ARG A 388 -14.83 -15.96 0.24
CA ARG A 388 -15.71 -16.29 1.37
C ARG A 388 -16.30 -15.05 2.06
N GLY A 389 -16.08 -13.85 1.52
CA GLY A 389 -16.55 -12.60 2.14
C GLY A 389 -15.74 -12.18 3.37
N MET A 390 -14.50 -12.67 3.50
CA MET A 390 -13.63 -12.36 4.63
C MET A 390 -12.46 -11.48 4.19
N GLU A 391 -12.17 -10.43 4.96
CA GLU A 391 -11.06 -9.53 4.70
C GLU A 391 -9.72 -10.17 5.05
N GLU A 392 -8.78 -10.05 4.12
CA GLU A 392 -7.38 -10.41 4.25
C GLU A 392 -6.50 -9.17 4.04
N LEU A 393 -5.49 -9.03 4.88
CA LEU A 393 -4.43 -8.06 4.68
C LEU A 393 -3.36 -8.69 3.79
N TRP A 394 -2.99 -7.99 2.72
CA TRP A 394 -1.89 -8.33 1.82
C TRP A 394 -0.85 -7.22 1.87
N VAL A 395 0.43 -7.57 1.95
CA VAL A 395 1.52 -6.60 2.03
C VAL A 395 2.70 -7.04 1.17
N VAL A 396 3.25 -6.10 0.40
CA VAL A 396 4.57 -6.23 -0.21
C VAL A 396 5.59 -5.61 0.72
N THR A 397 6.62 -6.37 1.04
CA THR A 397 7.78 -5.84 1.75
C THR A 397 9.04 -6.02 0.92
N ASN A 398 9.88 -4.99 0.94
CA ASN A 398 11.20 -5.01 0.33
C ASN A 398 12.23 -4.43 1.30
N ARG A 399 13.47 -4.28 0.81
CA ARG A 399 14.60 -3.75 1.57
C ARG A 399 15.05 -2.42 0.96
N LEU A 400 14.11 -1.48 0.84
CA LEU A 400 14.33 -0.18 0.20
C LEU A 400 15.61 0.51 0.67
N GLN A 401 15.91 0.44 1.97
CA GLN A 401 17.13 1.00 2.53
C GLN A 401 18.39 0.46 1.85
N LYS A 402 18.44 -0.84 1.51
CA LYS A 402 19.58 -1.46 0.81
C LYS A 402 19.65 -1.11 -0.66
N ILE A 403 18.51 -0.82 -1.26
CA ILE A 403 18.43 -0.34 -2.64
C ILE A 403 19.03 1.07 -2.69
N TRP A 404 18.63 1.95 -1.77
CA TRP A 404 19.12 3.33 -1.73
C TRP A 404 20.56 3.50 -1.24
N THR A 405 21.04 2.62 -0.37
CA THR A 405 22.44 2.62 0.06
C THR A 405 23.35 1.80 -0.87
N GLU A 406 22.78 1.20 -1.93
CA GLU A 406 23.49 0.31 -2.87
C GLU A 406 24.18 -0.89 -2.18
N THR A 407 23.66 -1.36 -1.04
CA THR A 407 24.20 -2.50 -0.25
C THR A 407 23.45 -3.81 -0.44
N ILE A 408 22.50 -3.86 -1.37
CA ILE A 408 21.65 -5.04 -1.61
C ILE A 408 22.48 -6.25 -2.05
N ASN A 409 22.23 -7.40 -1.42
CA ASN A 409 22.82 -8.68 -1.80
C ASN A 409 21.76 -9.57 -2.43
N PHE A 410 21.88 -9.86 -3.72
CA PHE A 410 20.91 -10.68 -4.43
C PHE A 410 21.10 -12.20 -4.25
N ASN A 411 21.95 -12.65 -3.32
CA ASN A 411 22.04 -14.04 -2.88
C ASN A 411 21.16 -14.35 -1.66
N GLU A 412 20.48 -13.35 -1.11
CA GLU A 412 19.53 -13.48 0.00
C GLU A 412 18.15 -12.93 -0.36
N THR A 413 17.14 -13.23 0.46
CA THR A 413 15.77 -12.79 0.23
C THR A 413 15.62 -11.29 0.42
N ASN A 414 15.22 -10.60 -0.65
CA ASN A 414 15.07 -9.14 -0.68
C ASN A 414 13.60 -8.69 -0.75
N PHE A 415 12.73 -9.49 -1.35
CA PHE A 415 11.35 -9.09 -1.64
C PHE A 415 10.38 -10.15 -1.16
N ARG A 416 9.23 -9.74 -0.64
CA ARG A 416 8.21 -10.65 -0.10
C ARG A 416 6.81 -10.15 -0.42
N ILE A 417 5.90 -11.08 -0.70
CA ILE A 417 4.47 -10.85 -0.53
C ILE A 417 4.01 -11.69 0.65
N GLN A 418 3.32 -11.05 1.58
CA GLN A 418 2.82 -11.67 2.78
C GLN A 418 1.34 -11.37 2.96
N HIS A 419 0.62 -12.25 3.64
CA HIS A 419 -0.80 -12.05 3.90
C HIS A 419 -1.28 -12.68 5.20
N ARG A 420 -2.44 -12.22 5.69
CA ARG A 420 -3.18 -12.87 6.78
C ARG A 420 -4.63 -12.41 6.83
N GLY A 421 -5.54 -13.28 7.28
CA GLY A 421 -6.92 -12.89 7.57
C GLY A 421 -7.01 -11.86 8.70
N ILE A 422 -7.81 -10.81 8.53
CA ILE A 422 -8.00 -9.74 9.54
C ILE A 422 -8.52 -10.32 10.86
N ARG A 423 -9.43 -11.30 10.80
CA ARG A 423 -9.99 -11.96 11.99
C ARG A 423 -8.94 -12.70 12.80
N GLU A 424 -7.95 -13.30 12.13
CA GLU A 424 -6.83 -13.98 12.77
C GLU A 424 -5.89 -12.97 13.44
N LEU A 425 -5.62 -11.85 12.76
CA LEU A 425 -4.81 -10.77 13.31
C LEU A 425 -5.43 -10.15 14.57
N LEU A 426 -6.75 -9.96 14.59
CA LEU A 426 -7.45 -9.33 15.69
C LEU A 426 -7.86 -10.30 16.83
N GLY A 427 -7.76 -11.61 16.62
CA GLY A 427 -8.08 -12.63 17.63
C GLY A 427 -9.57 -12.64 18.01
N ASN A 428 -10.46 -12.73 17.01
CA ASN A 428 -11.93 -12.66 17.15
C ASN A 428 -12.53 -11.30 17.54
N ARG A 429 -11.72 -10.24 17.67
CA ARG A 429 -12.24 -8.87 17.79
C ARG A 429 -12.56 -8.31 16.41
N SER A 430 -13.58 -7.46 16.31
CA SER A 430 -13.90 -6.69 15.10
C SER A 430 -13.17 -5.36 15.03
N ARG A 431 -12.76 -4.81 16.16
CA ARG A 431 -12.07 -3.51 16.25
C ARG A 431 -10.67 -3.66 16.86
N CYS A 432 -9.78 -2.80 16.43
CA CYS A 432 -8.43 -2.65 16.92
C CYS A 432 -8.39 -1.84 18.22
N ASN A 433 -9.20 -2.24 19.21
CA ASN A 433 -9.28 -1.59 20.51
C ASN A 433 -8.58 -2.38 21.62
N GLY A 434 -8.17 -1.65 22.66
CA GLY A 434 -7.50 -2.18 23.85
C GLY A 434 -5.97 -2.08 23.82
N ARG A 435 -5.33 -2.47 24.92
CA ARG A 435 -3.86 -2.39 25.10
C ARG A 435 -3.12 -3.36 24.16
N PRO A 436 -1.88 -3.03 23.72
CA PRO A 436 -1.02 -3.94 22.96
C PRO A 436 -0.96 -5.32 23.60
N ILE A 437 -1.09 -6.39 22.81
CA ILE A 437 -1.19 -7.77 23.34
C ILE A 437 0.10 -8.22 24.03
N ARG A 438 1.24 -7.62 23.68
CA ARG A 438 2.52 -7.66 24.38
C ARG A 438 3.48 -6.82 23.57
N SER A 439 4.05 -5.81 24.21
CA SER A 439 5.11 -5.01 23.63
C SER A 439 5.87 -4.39 24.80
N ASP A 440 7.17 -4.68 24.89
CA ASP A 440 8.08 -3.87 25.71
C ASP A 440 8.41 -2.55 25.00
N PHE A 441 7.99 -2.39 23.74
CA PHE A 441 8.12 -1.13 23.01
C PHE A 441 7.11 -0.11 23.54
N ILE A 442 7.69 0.94 24.10
CA ILE A 442 7.06 2.22 24.40
C ILE A 442 7.41 3.10 23.20
N PHE A 443 6.40 3.66 22.54
CA PHE A 443 6.65 4.69 21.52
C PHE A 443 7.60 5.74 22.10
N PRO A 444 8.64 6.16 21.36
CA PRO A 444 9.64 7.08 21.90
C PRO A 444 8.93 8.29 22.51
N ALA A 445 9.09 8.46 23.82
CA ALA A 445 8.63 9.65 24.51
C ALA A 445 9.40 10.83 23.90
N PHE A 446 8.69 11.94 23.63
CA PHE A 446 9.33 13.18 23.20
C PHE A 446 10.36 13.61 24.24
N GLY A 447 11.62 13.30 23.99
CA GLY A 447 12.74 13.98 24.62
C GLY A 447 12.80 15.37 24.02
N SER A 448 12.63 16.39 24.85
CA SER A 448 13.16 17.71 24.56
C SER A 448 14.58 17.54 24.01
N PHE A 449 14.80 17.89 22.75
CA PHE A 449 16.15 18.10 22.24
C PHE A 449 16.78 19.19 23.13
N GLN A 450 17.58 18.77 24.12
CA GLN A 450 18.52 19.64 24.78
C GLN A 450 19.82 19.58 24.00
N GLY A 451 20.23 20.73 23.46
CA GLY A 451 21.63 21.05 23.11
C GLY A 451 22.04 20.67 21.71
#